data_AF-A0A938YX77-F1
#
_entry.id   AF-A0A938YX77-F1
#
_cell.length_a   1.000
_cell.length_b   1.000
_cell.length_c   1.000
_cell.angle_alpha   90.00
_cell.angle_beta   90.00
_cell.angle_gamma   90.00
#
_symmetry.space_group_name_H-M   'P 1'
#
loop_
_entity.id
_entity.type
_entity.pdbx_description
1 polymer ?
#
loop_
_entity_poly.entity_id
_entity_poly.type
_entity_poly.pdbx_seq_one_letter_code
_entity_poly.pdbx_strand_id
1 'polypeptide(L)'
;MKILKYTLSILFCNAYRLLRFIPNNDPIMGVMLPYSKQGKWWHAALFAFITMLSFDFITSGIGIWTWATAFTYAGLGLLFHFTYRRIKVVKLKHYMGSGILGVLIFDFVTGVVLGPTMFGMSYLQALIGQIPFTAMHLITVSGFILILTPLLDRAVISNPALEDSTVVSKLKMAVRA
;
A
#
# COMPACT_ATOMS: atom_id res chain seq x y z
N MET A 1 -8.58 -16.98 -0.14
CA MET A 1 -8.09 -16.00 -1.12
C MET A 1 -8.87 -16.16 -2.42
N LYS A 2 -9.47 -15.11 -2.97
CA LYS A 2 -9.95 -15.18 -4.37
C LYS A 2 -8.72 -14.99 -5.25
N ILE A 3 -8.11 -16.09 -5.68
CA ILE A 3 -6.84 -16.12 -6.42
C ILE A 3 -6.84 -15.10 -7.58
N LEU A 4 -7.94 -15.04 -8.34
CA LEU A 4 -8.10 -14.08 -9.43
C LEU A 4 -7.90 -12.61 -9.00
N LYS A 5 -8.51 -12.17 -7.88
CA LYS A 5 -8.36 -10.78 -7.40
C LYS A 5 -6.91 -10.48 -7.04
N TYR A 6 -6.25 -11.44 -6.41
CA TYR A 6 -4.88 -11.33 -5.96
C TYR A 6 -3.91 -11.25 -7.14
N THR A 7 -4.08 -12.11 -8.14
CA THR A 7 -3.31 -12.08 -9.38
C THR A 7 -3.52 -10.76 -10.13
N LEU A 8 -4.77 -10.30 -10.28
CA LEU A 8 -5.06 -9.01 -10.91
C LEU A 8 -4.43 -7.83 -10.18
N SER A 9 -4.40 -7.86 -8.84
CA SER A 9 -3.70 -6.86 -8.04
C SER A 9 -2.19 -6.85 -8.30
N ILE A 10 -1.54 -8.01 -8.36
CA ILE A 10 -0.11 -8.11 -8.67
C ILE A 10 0.16 -7.54 -10.07
N LEU A 11 -0.63 -7.96 -11.06
CA LEU A 11 -0.50 -7.50 -12.43
C LEU A 11 -0.70 -5.98 -12.52
N PHE A 12 -1.71 -5.44 -11.85
CA PHE A 12 -1.96 -4.00 -11.78
C PHE A 12 -0.76 -3.26 -11.17
N CYS A 13 -0.28 -3.70 -10.01
CA CYS A 13 0.85 -3.05 -9.35
C CYS A 13 2.10 -3.06 -10.24
N ASN A 14 2.43 -4.18 -10.85
CA ASN A 14 3.60 -4.29 -11.72
C ASN A 14 3.44 -3.47 -13.00
N ALA A 15 2.29 -3.56 -13.67
CA ALA A 15 1.99 -2.77 -14.87
C ALA A 15 2.09 -1.27 -14.58
N TYR A 16 1.51 -0.82 -13.47
CA TYR A 16 1.55 0.60 -13.10
C TYR A 16 2.96 1.07 -12.74
N ARG A 17 3.74 0.26 -12.00
CA ARG A 17 5.14 0.56 -11.68
C ARG A 17 6.02 0.65 -12.94
N LEU A 18 5.72 -0.13 -13.99
CA LEU A 18 6.41 -0.07 -15.28
C LEU A 18 6.19 1.25 -16.02
N LEU A 19 5.08 1.96 -15.79
CA LEU A 19 4.78 3.24 -16.46
C LEU A 19 5.72 4.37 -16.02
N ARG A 20 6.35 4.25 -14.83
CA ARG A 20 7.35 5.21 -14.30
C ARG A 20 6.94 6.69 -14.40
N PHE A 21 5.66 7.02 -14.25
CA PHE A 21 5.16 8.40 -14.35
C PHE A 21 5.83 9.36 -13.35
N ILE A 22 6.28 8.81 -12.21
CA ILE A 22 6.95 9.52 -11.13
C ILE A 22 8.04 8.60 -10.54
N PRO A 23 9.09 9.16 -9.92
CA PRO A 23 10.22 8.36 -9.42
C PRO A 23 9.83 7.26 -8.42
N ASN A 24 8.75 7.48 -7.65
CA ASN A 24 8.19 6.49 -6.74
C ASN A 24 6.72 6.19 -7.11
N ASN A 25 6.54 5.26 -8.04
CA ASN A 25 5.25 4.94 -8.65
C ASN A 25 4.67 3.62 -8.11
N ASP A 26 4.61 3.46 -6.79
CA ASP A 26 4.30 2.17 -6.15
C ASP A 26 2.91 2.10 -5.49
N PRO A 27 1.95 1.37 -6.09
CA PRO A 27 0.62 1.18 -5.52
C PRO A 27 0.53 0.01 -4.50
N ILE A 28 1.64 -0.70 -4.20
CA ILE A 28 1.63 -1.88 -3.32
C ILE A 28 0.96 -1.58 -1.98
N MET A 29 1.30 -0.47 -1.32
CA MET A 29 0.75 -0.12 -0.01
C MET A 29 -0.78 0.06 -0.07
N GLY A 30 -1.30 0.75 -1.09
CA GLY A 30 -2.73 0.99 -1.26
C GLY A 30 -3.56 -0.28 -1.44
N VAL A 31 -2.95 -1.33 -2.01
CA VAL A 31 -3.58 -2.65 -2.19
C VAL A 31 -3.36 -3.56 -0.97
N MET A 32 -2.15 -3.52 -0.39
CA MET A 32 -1.73 -4.37 0.72
C MET A 32 -2.60 -4.13 1.97
N LEU A 33 -2.93 -2.88 2.28
CA LEU A 33 -3.66 -2.55 3.51
C LEU A 33 -5.07 -3.17 3.57
N PRO A 34 -5.92 -3.10 2.52
CA PRO A 34 -7.18 -3.86 2.45
C PRO A 34 -6.98 -5.37 2.64
N TYR A 35 -5.93 -5.95 2.05
CA TYR A 35 -5.60 -7.36 2.23
C TYR A 35 -5.16 -7.68 3.66
N SER A 36 -4.48 -6.76 4.34
CA SER A 36 -4.14 -6.89 5.76
C SER A 36 -5.39 -6.95 6.63
N LYS A 37 -6.45 -6.21 6.29
CA LYS A 37 -7.72 -6.23 7.06
C LYS A 37 -8.60 -7.45 6.78
N GLN A 38 -8.73 -7.84 5.52
CA GLN A 38 -9.74 -8.81 5.07
C GLN A 38 -9.21 -10.24 4.94
N GLY A 39 -7.90 -10.40 4.75
CA GLY A 39 -7.27 -11.70 4.49
C GLY A 39 -6.89 -12.47 5.75
N LYS A 40 -6.30 -13.67 5.55
CA LYS A 40 -5.56 -14.33 6.63
C LYS A 40 -4.24 -13.59 6.86
N TRP A 41 -3.61 -13.84 8.00
CA TRP A 41 -2.39 -13.16 8.44
C TRP A 41 -1.27 -13.08 7.41
N TRP A 42 -1.12 -14.09 6.56
CA TRP A 42 -0.09 -14.14 5.53
C TRP A 42 -0.47 -13.52 4.19
N HIS A 43 -1.74 -13.18 3.93
CA HIS A 43 -2.18 -12.74 2.59
C HIS A 43 -1.51 -11.45 2.15
N ALA A 44 -1.52 -10.42 3.02
CA ALA A 44 -0.90 -9.14 2.71
C ALA A 44 0.63 -9.25 2.58
N ALA A 45 1.25 -10.05 3.45
CA ALA A 45 2.68 -10.29 3.44
C ALA A 45 3.13 -10.96 2.14
N LEU A 46 2.45 -12.06 1.77
CA LEU A 46 2.72 -12.78 0.54
C LEU A 46 2.44 -11.89 -0.69
N PHE A 47 1.46 -10.98 -0.61
CA PHE A 47 1.09 -10.12 -1.74
C PHE A 47 2.23 -9.17 -2.03
N ALA A 48 2.67 -8.46 -1.00
CA ALA A 48 3.72 -7.46 -1.12
C ALA A 48 5.05 -8.12 -1.51
N PHE A 49 5.35 -9.30 -0.94
CA PHE A 49 6.52 -10.11 -1.29
C PHE A 49 6.54 -10.51 -2.77
N ILE A 50 5.48 -11.16 -3.25
CA ILE A 50 5.41 -11.62 -4.64
C ILE A 50 5.41 -10.42 -5.60
N THR A 51 4.72 -9.33 -5.26
CA THR A 51 4.67 -8.13 -6.11
C THR A 51 6.06 -7.50 -6.26
N MET A 52 6.82 -7.37 -5.16
CA MET A 52 8.21 -6.91 -5.28
C MET A 52 9.09 -7.86 -6.06
N LEU A 53 9.09 -9.15 -5.71
CA LEU A 53 9.94 -10.16 -6.34
C LEU A 53 9.67 -10.25 -7.85
N SER A 54 8.40 -10.24 -8.25
CA SER A 54 8.01 -10.33 -9.66
C SER A 54 8.36 -9.08 -10.46
N PHE A 55 8.24 -7.89 -9.87
CA PHE A 55 8.65 -6.66 -10.55
C PHE A 55 10.15 -6.62 -10.82
N ASP A 56 10.96 -6.93 -9.81
CA ASP A 56 12.42 -6.94 -9.95
C ASP A 56 12.87 -8.01 -10.93
N PHE A 57 12.24 -9.19 -10.89
CA PHE A 57 12.46 -10.26 -11.87
C PHE A 57 12.23 -9.80 -13.33
N ILE A 58 11.22 -8.97 -13.57
CA ILE A 58 10.87 -8.45 -14.91
C ILE A 58 11.81 -7.30 -15.34
N THR A 59 12.39 -6.56 -14.40
CA THR A 59 13.06 -5.28 -14.70
C THR A 59 14.58 -5.31 -14.53
N SER A 60 15.07 -5.54 -13.32
CA SER A 60 16.49 -5.43 -12.96
C SER A 60 17.16 -6.76 -12.63
N GLY A 61 16.39 -7.86 -12.57
CA GLY A 61 16.84 -9.13 -12.02
C GLY A 61 16.73 -9.19 -10.49
N ILE A 62 16.88 -10.39 -9.94
CA ILE A 62 16.77 -10.65 -8.49
C ILE A 62 18.15 -10.45 -7.86
N GLY A 63 18.22 -9.57 -6.86
CA GLY A 63 19.45 -9.30 -6.10
C GLY A 63 19.19 -9.13 -4.60
N ILE A 64 20.24 -8.77 -3.85
CA ILE A 64 20.13 -8.53 -2.40
C ILE A 64 19.10 -7.43 -2.07
N TRP A 65 19.00 -6.43 -2.95
CA TRP A 65 18.00 -5.36 -2.84
C TRP A 65 16.56 -5.87 -2.97
N THR A 66 16.32 -6.83 -3.86
CA THR A 66 15.00 -7.48 -4.03
C THR A 66 14.59 -8.18 -2.74
N TRP A 67 15.49 -8.91 -2.11
CA TRP A 67 15.22 -9.58 -0.84
C TRP A 67 14.93 -8.56 0.27
N ALA A 68 15.77 -7.54 0.40
CA ALA A 68 15.59 -6.49 1.40
C ALA A 68 14.21 -5.82 1.29
N THR A 69 13.85 -5.34 0.10
CA THR A 69 12.58 -4.66 -0.13
C THR A 69 11.38 -5.60 -0.01
N ALA A 70 11.44 -6.81 -0.58
CA ALA A 70 10.35 -7.78 -0.53
C ALA A 70 10.07 -8.23 0.92
N PHE A 71 11.10 -8.48 1.73
CA PHE A 71 10.91 -8.85 3.14
C PHE A 71 10.44 -7.68 4.00
N THR A 72 10.94 -6.45 3.77
CA THR A 72 10.43 -5.27 4.48
C THR A 72 8.95 -5.06 4.19
N TYR A 73 8.55 -5.15 2.91
CA TYR A 73 7.14 -5.07 2.52
C TYR A 73 6.30 -6.21 3.10
N ALA A 74 6.79 -7.45 3.08
CA ALA A 74 6.11 -8.58 3.69
C ALA A 74 5.89 -8.37 5.19
N GLY A 75 6.92 -7.86 5.89
CA GLY A 75 6.87 -7.50 7.30
C GLY A 75 5.82 -6.43 7.60
N LEU A 76 5.71 -5.40 6.75
CA LEU A 76 4.65 -4.39 6.87
C LEU A 76 3.25 -5.00 6.67
N GLY A 77 3.09 -5.91 5.71
CA GLY A 77 1.83 -6.63 5.51
C GLY A 77 1.40 -7.41 6.76
N LEU A 78 2.35 -8.07 7.43
CA LEU A 78 2.13 -8.76 8.72
C LEU A 78 1.78 -7.76 9.82
N LEU A 79 2.58 -6.70 9.97
CA LEU A 79 2.40 -5.66 10.98
C LEU A 79 0.96 -5.13 10.95
N PHE A 80 0.50 -4.68 9.77
CA PHE A 80 -0.83 -4.10 9.63
C PHE A 80 -1.95 -5.12 9.80
N HIS A 81 -1.74 -6.38 9.44
CA HIS A 81 -2.72 -7.42 9.75
C HIS A 81 -2.94 -7.53 11.28
N PHE A 82 -1.85 -7.57 12.04
CA PHE A 82 -1.92 -7.63 13.50
C PHE A 82 -2.41 -6.33 14.15
N THR A 83 -2.24 -5.19 13.50
CA THR A 83 -2.87 -3.92 13.91
C THR A 83 -4.39 -3.98 13.69
N TYR A 84 -4.83 -4.36 12.49
CA TYR A 84 -6.25 -4.32 12.12
C TYR A 84 -7.10 -5.39 12.79
N ARG A 85 -6.53 -6.54 13.19
CA ARG A 85 -7.29 -7.56 13.93
C ARG A 85 -7.88 -7.04 15.25
N ARG A 86 -7.30 -5.97 15.82
CA ARG A 86 -7.76 -5.35 17.07
C ARG A 86 -8.81 -4.25 16.85
N ILE A 87 -9.07 -3.86 15.59
CA ILE A 87 -9.94 -2.74 15.25
C ILE A 87 -11.27 -3.30 14.72
N LYS A 88 -12.37 -2.99 15.42
CA LYS A 88 -13.73 -3.44 15.05
C LYS A 88 -14.20 -2.87 13.73
N VAL A 89 -14.02 -1.57 13.52
CA VAL A 89 -14.44 -0.85 12.30
C VAL A 89 -13.27 -0.05 11.75
N VAL A 90 -12.73 -0.52 10.62
CA VAL A 90 -11.68 0.19 9.90
C VAL A 90 -12.32 1.23 8.99
N LYS A 91 -11.74 2.41 8.96
CA LYS A 91 -12.17 3.58 8.18
C LYS A 91 -10.98 4.09 7.39
N LEU A 92 -11.21 4.92 6.37
CA LEU A 92 -10.16 5.50 5.53
C LEU A 92 -9.01 6.13 6.33
N LYS A 93 -9.30 6.84 7.44
CA LYS A 93 -8.24 7.42 8.30
C LYS A 93 -7.26 6.40 8.88
N HIS A 94 -7.71 5.17 9.13
CA HIS A 94 -6.85 4.10 9.61
C HIS A 94 -5.93 3.60 8.48
N TYR A 95 -6.47 3.50 7.26
CA TYR A 95 -5.68 3.18 6.09
C TYR A 95 -4.64 4.27 5.80
N MET A 96 -5.03 5.54 5.82
CA MET A 96 -4.11 6.68 5.67
C MET A 96 -3.00 6.65 6.74
N GLY A 97 -3.37 6.49 8.02
CA GLY A 97 -2.39 6.41 9.10
C GLY A 97 -1.42 5.23 8.94
N SER A 98 -1.92 4.06 8.56
CA SER A 98 -1.06 2.90 8.26
C SER A 98 -0.21 3.10 7.02
N GLY A 99 -0.70 3.78 5.99
CA GLY A 99 0.08 4.15 4.81
C GLY A 99 1.26 5.04 5.16
N ILE A 100 1.01 6.10 5.94
CA ILE A 100 2.05 7.02 6.42
C ILE A 100 3.07 6.26 7.25
N LEU A 101 2.62 5.48 8.24
CA LEU A 101 3.52 4.69 9.08
C LEU A 101 4.32 3.67 8.26
N GLY A 102 3.68 3.03 7.30
CA GLY A 102 4.29 2.03 6.42
C GLY A 102 5.39 2.64 5.56
N VAL A 103 5.15 3.81 4.96
CA VAL A 103 6.15 4.56 4.20
C VAL A 103 7.34 4.94 5.09
N LEU A 104 7.09 5.51 6.27
CA LEU A 104 8.16 5.92 7.19
C LEU A 104 9.03 4.72 7.60
N ILE A 105 8.41 3.59 7.94
CA ILE A 105 9.15 2.38 8.29
C ILE A 105 9.91 1.83 7.09
N PHE A 106 9.25 1.72 5.93
CA PHE A 106 9.86 1.16 4.72
C PHE A 106 11.10 1.96 4.34
N ASP A 107 10.95 3.27 4.18
CA ASP A 107 11.98 4.20 3.75
C ASP A 107 13.14 4.28 4.75
N PHE A 108 12.83 4.26 6.05
CA PHE A 108 13.87 4.22 7.07
C PHE A 108 14.68 2.93 7.00
N VAL A 109 14.00 1.77 6.91
CA VAL A 109 14.67 0.47 6.83
C VAL A 109 15.49 0.35 5.54
N THR A 110 14.88 0.60 4.38
CA THR A 110 15.54 0.35 3.10
C THR A 110 16.52 1.45 2.73
N GLY A 111 16.15 2.72 2.95
CA GLY A 111 16.95 3.87 2.55
C GLY A 111 18.03 4.25 3.56
N VAL A 112 17.68 4.35 4.84
CA VAL A 112 18.61 4.86 5.89
C VAL A 112 19.41 3.74 6.55
N VAL A 113 18.79 2.60 6.85
CA VAL A 113 19.48 1.50 7.54
C VAL A 113 20.27 0.66 6.55
N LEU A 114 19.62 0.15 5.50
CA LEU A 114 20.24 -0.76 4.54
C LEU A 114 21.06 -0.04 3.45
N GLY A 115 20.59 1.12 2.98
CA GLY A 115 21.22 1.89 1.90
C GLY A 115 22.73 2.12 2.09
N PRO A 116 23.19 2.72 3.20
CA PRO A 116 24.62 2.91 3.49
C PRO A 116 25.44 1.62 3.39
N THR A 117 24.94 0.54 3.98
CA THR A 117 25.65 -0.75 4.00
C THR A 117 25.72 -1.42 2.64
N MET A 118 24.71 -1.21 1.78
CA MET A 118 24.63 -1.85 0.47
C MET A 118 25.30 -1.04 -0.64
N PHE A 119 25.32 0.29 -0.52
CA PHE A 119 25.77 1.20 -1.58
C PHE A 119 27.00 2.04 -1.21
N GLY A 120 27.56 1.84 -0.01
CA GLY A 120 28.81 2.49 0.42
C GLY A 120 28.69 4.00 0.67
N MET A 121 27.47 4.51 0.81
CA MET A 121 27.20 5.92 1.13
C MET A 121 27.20 6.16 2.65
N SER A 122 27.40 7.41 3.09
CA SER A 122 27.31 7.74 4.52
C SER A 122 25.85 7.74 5.01
N TYR A 123 25.63 7.42 6.29
CA TYR A 123 24.31 7.48 6.91
C TYR A 123 23.67 8.87 6.83
N LEU A 124 24.47 9.94 6.97
CA LEU A 124 23.97 11.31 6.86
C LEU A 124 23.51 11.63 5.43
N GLN A 125 24.28 11.22 4.43
CA GLN A 125 23.89 11.37 3.02
C GLN A 125 22.60 10.58 2.72
N ALA A 126 22.48 9.36 3.25
CA ALA A 126 21.29 8.54 3.08
C ALA A 126 20.06 9.21 3.71
N LEU A 127 20.19 9.69 4.95
CA LEU A 127 19.12 10.37 5.65
C LEU A 127 18.64 11.64 4.91
N ILE A 128 19.58 12.49 4.45
CA ILE A 128 19.24 13.71 3.73
C ILE A 128 18.57 13.40 2.39
N GLY A 129 19.11 12.44 1.63
CA GLY A 129 18.50 11.99 0.37
C GLY A 129 17.13 11.35 0.56
N GLN A 130 16.89 10.73 1.72
CA GLN A 130 15.63 10.06 2.02
C GLN A 130 14.50 11.06 2.24
N ILE A 131 14.75 12.26 2.78
CA ILE A 131 13.70 13.24 3.08
C ILE A 131 12.83 13.58 1.85
N PRO A 132 13.38 14.05 0.71
CA PRO A 132 12.57 14.35 -0.48
C PRO A 132 11.95 13.09 -1.09
N PHE A 133 12.64 11.94 -1.03
CA PHE A 133 12.09 10.67 -1.50
C PHE A 133 10.86 10.25 -0.70
N THR A 134 10.92 10.33 0.63
CA THR A 134 9.82 9.99 1.53
C THR A 134 8.65 10.94 1.37
N ALA A 135 8.90 12.25 1.16
CA ALA A 135 7.82 13.19 0.87
C ALA A 135 7.04 12.78 -0.40
N MET A 136 7.75 12.43 -1.48
CA MET A 136 7.14 11.92 -2.71
C MET A 136 6.43 10.57 -2.48
N HIS A 137 7.02 9.67 -1.70
CA HIS A 137 6.43 8.37 -1.36
C HIS A 137 5.10 8.55 -0.61
N LEU A 138 5.05 9.48 0.35
CA LEU A 138 3.85 9.77 1.12
C LEU A 138 2.71 10.30 0.24
N ILE A 139 3.02 11.20 -0.70
CA ILE A 139 2.01 11.75 -1.63
C ILE A 139 1.39 10.64 -2.47
N THR A 140 2.22 9.78 -3.04
CA THR A 140 1.79 8.73 -3.97
C THR A 140 1.02 7.63 -3.26
N VAL A 141 1.53 7.13 -2.14
CA VAL A 141 0.82 6.16 -1.29
C VAL A 141 -0.50 6.71 -0.78
N SER A 142 -0.54 7.99 -0.38
CA SER A 142 -1.79 8.65 0.01
C SER A 142 -2.80 8.65 -1.14
N GLY A 143 -2.39 9.02 -2.35
CA GLY A 143 -3.24 8.97 -3.54
C GLY A 143 -3.78 7.56 -3.82
N PHE A 144 -2.91 6.53 -3.78
CA PHE A 144 -3.36 5.15 -3.96
C PHE A 144 -4.27 4.67 -2.86
N ILE A 145 -4.07 5.09 -1.61
CA ILE A 145 -4.97 4.71 -0.53
C ILE A 145 -6.36 5.29 -0.76
N LEU A 146 -6.44 6.57 -1.13
CA LEU A 146 -7.71 7.24 -1.41
C LEU A 146 -8.48 6.57 -2.55
N ILE A 147 -7.79 6.10 -3.58
CA ILE A 147 -8.41 5.50 -4.77
C ILE A 147 -8.68 4.00 -4.57
N LEU A 148 -7.69 3.23 -4.13
CA LEU A 148 -7.73 1.77 -4.14
C LEU A 148 -8.42 1.19 -2.92
N THR A 149 -8.29 1.80 -1.73
CA THR A 149 -8.87 1.20 -0.51
C THR A 149 -10.41 1.17 -0.52
N PRO A 150 -11.14 2.19 -1.02
CA PRO A 150 -12.59 2.07 -1.18
C PRO A 150 -12.97 0.95 -2.16
N LEU A 151 -12.26 0.83 -3.29
CA LEU A 151 -12.54 -0.18 -4.32
C LEU A 151 -12.30 -1.62 -3.81
N LEU A 152 -11.31 -1.79 -2.93
CA LEU A 152 -10.85 -3.10 -2.46
C LEU A 152 -11.44 -3.51 -1.11
N ASP A 153 -11.86 -2.56 -0.27
CA ASP A 153 -12.50 -2.82 1.02
C ASP A 153 -13.89 -2.19 1.09
N ARG A 154 -14.91 -3.03 0.91
CA ARG A 154 -16.31 -2.62 1.03
C ARG A 154 -16.65 -2.07 2.41
N ALA A 155 -15.91 -2.41 3.47
CA ALA A 155 -16.13 -1.84 4.80
C ALA A 155 -15.87 -0.32 4.84
N VAL A 156 -15.09 0.21 3.89
CA VAL A 156 -14.85 1.64 3.71
C VAL A 156 -16.03 2.32 2.99
N ILE A 157 -16.67 1.60 2.06
CA ILE A 157 -17.82 2.08 1.28
C ILE A 157 -19.15 1.85 2.00
N SER A 158 -19.25 0.85 2.88
CA SER A 158 -20.45 0.51 3.66
C SER A 158 -20.69 1.51 4.80
N ASN A 159 -20.71 2.79 4.45
CA ASN A 159 -21.32 3.84 5.23
C ASN A 159 -22.82 3.77 4.95
N PRO A 160 -23.69 3.58 5.96
CA PRO A 160 -25.15 3.62 5.78
C PRO A 160 -25.64 4.91 5.11
N ALA A 161 -24.88 6.01 5.22
CA ALA A 161 -25.18 7.28 4.54
C ALA A 161 -24.96 7.26 3.02
N LEU A 162 -24.24 6.26 2.49
CA LEU A 162 -23.94 6.06 1.07
C LEU A 162 -24.61 4.81 0.49
N GLU A 163 -25.47 4.13 1.25
CA GLU A 163 -26.34 3.11 0.68
C GLU A 163 -27.28 3.78 -0.34
N ASP A 164 -27.41 3.18 -1.53
CA ASP A 164 -28.21 3.69 -2.64
C ASP A 164 -29.64 4.09 -2.21
N SER A 165 -30.19 3.45 -1.18
CA SER A 165 -31.50 3.79 -0.57
C SER A 165 -31.53 5.18 0.06
N THR A 166 -30.45 5.63 0.71
CA THR A 166 -30.36 6.93 1.40
C THR A 166 -30.12 8.07 0.41
N VAL A 167 -29.35 7.82 -0.65
CA VAL A 167 -29.08 8.80 -1.72
C VAL A 167 -30.31 8.97 -2.62
N VAL A 168 -30.93 7.86 -3.04
CA VAL A 168 -32.16 7.88 -3.86
C VAL A 168 -33.34 8.47 -3.10
N SER A 169 -33.47 8.25 -1.78
CA SER A 169 -34.54 8.87 -0.98
C SER A 169 -34.37 10.38 -0.86
N LYS A 170 -33.15 10.89 -0.61
CA LYS A 170 -32.88 12.34 -0.57
C LYS A 170 -33.12 13.03 -1.92
N LEU A 171 -32.72 12.39 -3.01
CA LEU A 171 -33.03 12.87 -4.37
C LEU A 171 -34.53 12.89 -4.66
N LYS A 172 -35.26 11.84 -4.27
CA LYS A 172 -36.73 11.81 -4.42
C LYS A 172 -37.44 12.88 -3.59
N MET A 173 -36.93 13.24 -2.41
CA MET A 173 -37.49 14.33 -1.61
C MET A 173 -37.19 15.70 -2.23
N ALA A 174 -35.98 15.92 -2.76
CA ALA A 174 -35.60 17.18 -3.40
C ALA A 174 -36.34 17.44 -4.72
N VAL A 175 -36.77 16.38 -5.43
CA VAL A 175 -37.57 16.49 -6.67
C VAL A 175 -39.08 16.62 -6.37
N ARG A 176 -39.51 16.41 -5.12
CA ARG A 176 -40.91 16.53 -4.68
C ARG A 176 -41.21 17.81 -3.89
N ALA A 177 -40.20 18.64 -3.63
CA ALA A 177 -40.32 19.97 -3.03
C ALA A 177 -40.26 21.03 -4.14
#